data_AF-A0A6P8IP17-F1
#
_entry.id   AF-A0A6P8IP17-F1
#
_cell.length_a   1.000
_cell.length_b   1.000
_cell.length_c   1.000
_cell.angle_alpha   90.00
_cell.angle_beta   90.00
_cell.angle_gamma   90.00
#
_symmetry.space_group_name_H-M   'P 1'
#
loop_
_entity.id
_entity.type
_entity.pdbx_description
1 polymer ?
#
loop_
_entity_poly.entity_id
_entity_poly.type
_entity_poly.pdbx_seq_one_letter_code
_entity_poly.pdbx_strand_id
1 'polypeptide(L)'
;MGSVLGTAMDENMKKNQQFMAENQKIVLGRQIQMQRQMQQRQMATMLSGSREMFNWIASFYGLATVAMFAGYMKTKNPSIIAPFLPLSFIVGYQADYVYGNKIERIRDEAERIMREEQGLLQIPNGLPTFNDIEQGRLDTEGKTQQ
;
A
#
# COMPACT_ATOMS: atom_id res chain seq x y z
N MET A 1 20.06 -49.62 -37.47
CA MET A 1 20.57 -48.67 -36.45
C MET A 1 19.91 -47.27 -36.50
N GLY A 2 18.74 -47.09 -37.12
CA GLY A 2 18.05 -45.78 -37.19
C GLY A 2 17.07 -45.49 -36.03
N SER A 3 16.61 -46.52 -35.31
CA SER A 3 15.64 -46.39 -34.22
C SER A 3 16.23 -45.73 -32.96
N VAL A 4 17.50 -45.99 -32.64
CA VAL A 4 18.17 -45.43 -31.45
C VAL A 4 18.40 -43.92 -31.59
N LEU A 5 18.63 -43.44 -32.83
CA LEU A 5 18.86 -42.02 -33.11
C LEU A 5 17.56 -41.19 -32.99
N GLY A 6 16.44 -41.73 -33.48
CA GLY A 6 15.12 -41.09 -33.34
C GLY A 6 14.66 -41.05 -31.88
N THR A 7 14.82 -42.15 -31.14
CA THR A 7 14.50 -42.19 -29.70
C THR A 7 15.34 -41.21 -28.88
N ALA A 8 16.65 -41.12 -29.15
CA ALA A 8 17.53 -40.16 -28.47
C ALA A 8 17.19 -38.70 -28.80
N MET A 9 16.74 -38.41 -30.03
CA MET A 9 16.31 -37.08 -30.44
C MET A 9 14.98 -36.67 -29.79
N ASP A 10 14.01 -37.56 -29.71
CA ASP A 10 12.73 -37.35 -29.02
C ASP A 10 12.91 -37.17 -27.51
N GLU A 11 13.80 -37.95 -26.90
CA GLU A 11 14.13 -37.83 -25.48
C GLU A 11 14.81 -36.48 -25.18
N ASN A 12 15.71 -36.02 -26.06
CA ASN A 12 16.35 -34.72 -25.93
C ASN A 12 15.36 -33.56 -26.16
N MET A 13 14.41 -33.71 -27.09
CA MET A 13 13.34 -32.72 -27.30
C MET A 13 12.39 -32.63 -26.11
N LYS A 14 11.97 -33.77 -25.53
CA LYS A 14 11.16 -33.81 -24.30
C LYS A 14 11.90 -33.19 -23.12
N LYS A 15 13.20 -33.50 -22.95
CA LYS A 15 14.04 -32.90 -21.91
C LYS A 15 14.17 -31.38 -22.09
N ASN A 16 14.31 -30.90 -23.34
CA ASN A 16 14.34 -29.47 -23.63
C ASN A 16 12.98 -28.79 -23.35
N GLN A 17 11.85 -29.42 -23.67
CA GLN A 17 10.52 -28.91 -23.33
C GLN A 17 10.30 -28.85 -21.81
N GLN A 18 10.72 -29.88 -21.07
CA GLN A 18 10.68 -29.90 -19.60
C GLN A 18 11.56 -28.80 -19.02
N PHE A 19 12.79 -28.64 -19.53
CA PHE A 19 13.69 -27.57 -19.12
C PHE A 19 13.10 -26.18 -19.40
N MET A 20 12.47 -25.96 -20.56
CA MET A 20 11.78 -24.71 -20.89
C MET A 20 10.62 -24.42 -19.93
N ALA A 21 9.79 -25.44 -19.63
CA ALA A 21 8.66 -25.30 -18.70
C ALA A 21 9.12 -25.04 -17.26
N GLU A 22 10.18 -25.71 -16.80
CA GLU A 22 10.79 -25.46 -15.49
C GLU A 22 11.39 -24.06 -15.41
N ASN A 23 12.11 -23.62 -16.44
CA ASN A 23 12.67 -22.29 -16.50
C ASN A 23 11.58 -21.21 -16.49
N GLN A 24 10.48 -21.42 -17.21
CA GLN A 24 9.33 -20.51 -17.17
C GLN A 24 8.71 -20.41 -15.77
N LYS A 25 8.56 -21.55 -15.06
CA LYS A 25 8.10 -21.57 -13.66
C LYS A 25 9.07 -20.82 -12.75
N ILE A 26 10.38 -21.00 -12.92
CA ILE A 26 11.41 -20.31 -12.13
C ILE A 26 11.35 -18.79 -12.37
N VAL A 27 11.24 -18.36 -13.63
CA VAL A 27 11.13 -16.94 -13.99
C VAL A 27 9.87 -16.33 -13.38
N LEU A 28 8.73 -17.00 -13.48
CA LEU A 28 7.47 -16.54 -12.88
C LEU A 28 7.56 -16.45 -11.35
N GLY A 29 8.13 -17.48 -10.71
CA GLY A 29 8.36 -17.49 -9.27
C GLY A 29 9.24 -16.32 -8.80
N ARG A 30 10.31 -16.02 -9.53
CA ARG A 30 11.18 -14.86 -9.27
C ARG A 30 10.44 -13.54 -9.45
N GLN A 31 9.59 -13.43 -10.47
CA GLN A 31 8.80 -12.21 -10.73
C GLN A 31 7.81 -11.93 -9.59
N ILE A 32 7.08 -12.96 -9.13
CA ILE A 32 6.16 -12.84 -7.98
C ILE A 32 6.94 -12.48 -6.72
N GLN A 33 8.09 -13.11 -6.48
CA GLN A 33 8.93 -12.81 -5.33
C GLN A 33 9.44 -11.37 -5.37
N MET A 34 9.89 -10.89 -6.54
CA MET A 34 10.34 -9.52 -6.73
C MET A 34 9.22 -8.53 -6.44
N GLN A 35 8.00 -8.77 -6.94
CA GLN A 35 6.83 -7.94 -6.66
C GLN A 35 6.50 -7.89 -5.17
N ARG A 36 6.50 -9.05 -4.49
CA ARG A 36 6.27 -9.11 -3.04
C ARG A 36 7.33 -8.36 -2.25
N GLN A 37 8.61 -8.51 -2.62
CA GLN A 37 9.70 -7.78 -1.95
C GLN A 37 9.58 -6.27 -2.16
N MET A 38 9.22 -5.83 -3.37
CA MET A 38 8.99 -4.40 -3.65
C MET A 38 7.83 -3.85 -2.82
N GLN A 39 6.71 -4.58 -2.72
CA GLN A 39 5.59 -4.20 -1.86
C GLN A 39 5.98 -4.13 -0.39
N GLN A 40 6.69 -5.14 0.12
CA GLN A 40 7.18 -5.17 1.50
C GLN A 40 8.13 -4.00 1.79
N ARG A 41 9.05 -3.69 0.86
CA ARG A 41 9.97 -2.55 0.99
C ARG A 41 9.23 -1.23 0.99
N GLN A 42 8.25 -1.04 0.10
CA GLN A 42 7.43 0.17 0.09
C GLN A 42 6.67 0.34 1.41
N MET A 43 6.05 -0.72 1.94
CA MET A 43 5.37 -0.69 3.23
C MET A 43 6.34 -0.37 4.38
N ALA A 44 7.53 -0.99 4.38
CA ALA A 44 8.55 -0.73 5.38
C ALA A 44 9.05 0.73 5.35
N THR A 45 9.28 1.29 4.17
CA THR A 45 9.66 2.70 4.00
C THR A 45 8.56 3.65 4.49
N MET A 46 7.30 3.38 4.13
CA MET A 46 6.15 4.17 4.60
C MET A 46 6.02 4.14 6.14
N LEU A 47 6.16 2.95 6.74
CA LEU A 47 6.11 2.78 8.19
C LEU A 47 7.29 3.46 8.88
N SER A 48 8.48 3.35 8.32
CA SER A 48 9.67 4.06 8.81
C SER A 48 9.48 5.58 8.77
N GLY A 49 8.95 6.11 7.67
CA GLY A 49 8.64 7.54 7.56
C GLY A 49 7.60 7.99 8.58
N SER A 50 6.58 7.16 8.83
CA SER A 50 5.56 7.43 9.85
C SER A 50 6.14 7.43 11.27
N ARG A 51 7.08 6.52 11.57
CA ARG A 51 7.80 6.50 12.87
C ARG A 51 8.62 7.76 13.09
N GLU A 52 9.29 8.24 12.06
CA GLU A 52 10.06 9.48 12.16
C GLU A 52 9.15 10.69 12.36
N MET A 53 8.02 10.75 11.64
CA MET A 53 6.99 11.76 11.86
C MET A 53 6.44 11.72 13.30
N PHE A 54 6.20 10.52 13.85
CA PHE A 54 5.78 10.38 15.24
C PHE A 54 6.82 10.96 16.20
N ASN A 55 8.11 10.64 16.03
CA ASN A 55 9.18 11.18 16.87
C ASN A 55 9.21 12.72 16.83
N TRP A 56 9.05 13.30 15.64
CA TRP A 56 9.01 14.74 15.45
C TRP A 56 7.81 15.39 16.16
N ILE A 57 6.60 14.86 15.95
CA ILE A 57 5.38 15.36 16.60
C ILE A 57 5.43 15.15 18.12
N ALA A 58 5.91 14.00 18.59
CA ALA A 58 6.02 13.68 20.01
C ALA A 58 6.98 14.63 20.73
N SER A 59 8.10 14.99 20.10
CA SER A 59 9.04 15.98 20.64
C SER A 59 8.40 17.35 20.77
N PHE A 60 7.68 17.79 19.74
CA PHE A 60 6.93 19.04 19.77
C PHE A 60 5.83 19.03 20.85
N TYR A 61 5.08 17.95 20.94
CA TYR A 61 4.05 17.75 21.95
C TYR A 61 4.62 17.79 23.37
N GLY A 62 5.79 17.19 23.61
CA GLY A 62 6.49 17.28 24.89
C GLY A 62 6.82 18.72 25.29
N LEU A 63 7.40 19.50 24.36
CA LEU A 63 7.70 20.92 24.58
C LEU A 63 6.42 21.74 24.82
N ALA A 64 5.40 21.55 23.98
CA ALA A 64 4.12 22.23 24.09
C ALA A 64 3.44 21.92 25.44
N THR A 65 3.51 20.66 25.89
CA THR A 65 2.97 20.23 27.18
C THR A 65 3.64 21.02 28.31
N VAL A 66 4.96 21.05 28.37
CA VAL A 66 5.69 21.82 29.40
C VAL A 66 5.29 23.29 29.38
N ALA A 67 5.21 23.90 28.19
CA ALA A 67 4.81 25.30 28.04
C ALA A 67 3.36 25.58 28.51
N MET A 68 2.41 24.70 28.17
CA MET A 68 1.01 24.81 28.59
C MET A 68 0.87 24.70 30.11
N PHE A 69 1.53 23.72 30.73
CA PHE A 69 1.49 23.54 32.19
C PHE A 69 2.17 24.72 32.92
N ALA A 70 3.31 25.21 32.45
CA ALA A 70 3.96 26.39 33.01
C ALA A 70 3.07 27.65 32.88
N GLY A 71 2.44 27.84 31.71
CA GLY A 71 1.49 28.92 31.47
C GLY A 71 0.27 28.86 32.38
N TYR A 72 -0.28 27.68 32.61
CA TYR A 72 -1.38 27.46 33.56
C TYR A 72 -0.95 27.72 35.00
N MET A 73 0.23 27.27 35.42
CA MET A 73 0.71 27.53 36.77
C MET A 73 0.83 29.03 37.06
N LYS A 74 1.24 29.83 36.07
CA LYS A 74 1.40 31.29 36.17
C LYS A 74 0.08 32.06 36.10
N THR A 75 -0.81 31.71 35.17
CA THR A 75 -2.05 32.47 34.90
C THR A 75 -3.27 31.93 35.62
N LYS A 76 -3.23 30.67 36.07
CA LYS A 76 -4.37 29.90 36.59
C LYS A 76 -5.55 29.81 35.61
N ASN A 77 -5.33 30.09 34.32
CA ASN A 77 -6.37 30.05 33.30
C ASN A 77 -6.42 28.65 32.64
N PRO A 78 -7.49 27.86 32.86
CA PRO A 78 -7.61 26.51 32.31
C PRO A 78 -7.67 26.49 30.77
N SER A 79 -8.03 27.59 30.11
CA SER A 79 -8.04 27.67 28.65
C SER A 79 -6.65 27.44 28.02
N ILE A 80 -5.56 27.67 28.78
CA ILE A 80 -4.19 27.44 28.30
C ILE A 80 -3.87 25.95 28.17
N ILE A 81 -4.45 25.10 29.03
CA ILE A 81 -4.25 23.64 28.98
C ILE A 81 -5.33 22.93 28.15
N ALA A 82 -6.38 23.64 27.74
CA ALA A 82 -7.44 23.08 26.92
C ALA A 82 -6.93 22.31 25.67
N PRO A 83 -5.87 22.75 24.94
CA PRO A 83 -5.36 22.03 23.78
C PRO A 83 -4.62 20.73 24.13
N PHE A 84 -4.21 20.54 25.40
CA PHE A 84 -3.46 19.36 25.82
C PHE A 84 -4.21 18.08 25.47
N LEU A 85 -5.51 18.03 25.81
CA LEU A 85 -6.34 16.84 25.60
C LEU A 85 -6.45 16.43 24.13
N PRO A 86 -6.93 17.28 23.18
CA PRO A 86 -6.99 16.90 21.77
C PRO A 86 -5.61 16.56 21.18
N LEU A 87 -4.54 17.24 21.61
CA LEU A 87 -3.18 16.91 21.16
C LEU A 87 -2.74 15.52 21.66
N SER A 88 -3.08 15.14 22.90
CA SER A 88 -2.81 13.80 23.43
C SER A 88 -3.46 12.71 22.59
N PHE A 89 -4.71 12.91 22.14
CA PHE A 89 -5.41 11.94 21.27
C PHE A 89 -4.69 11.73 19.94
N ILE A 90 -4.22 12.81 19.31
CA ILE A 90 -3.49 12.73 18.04
C ILE A 90 -2.18 11.95 18.22
N VAL A 91 -1.40 12.28 19.25
CA VAL A 91 -0.12 11.60 19.52
C VAL A 91 -0.36 10.14 19.90
N GLY A 92 -1.37 9.86 20.72
CA GLY A 92 -1.75 8.49 21.10
C GLY A 92 -2.17 7.65 19.90
N TYR A 93 -2.95 8.22 18.97
CA TYR A 93 -3.31 7.57 17.72
C TYR A 93 -2.07 7.26 16.88
N GLN A 94 -1.15 8.22 16.73
CA GLN A 94 0.08 8.01 15.97
C GLN A 94 0.98 6.95 16.60
N ALA A 95 1.07 6.92 17.94
CA ALA A 95 1.81 5.89 18.66
C ALA A 95 1.26 4.48 18.38
N ASP A 96 -0.06 4.30 18.46
CA ASP A 96 -0.72 3.03 18.11
C ASP A 96 -0.59 2.69 16.62
N TYR A 97 -0.59 3.71 15.75
CA TYR A 97 -0.33 3.56 14.31
C TYR A 97 1.06 2.99 14.01
N VAL A 98 2.11 3.50 14.65
CA VAL A 98 3.49 3.15 14.29
C VAL A 98 4.14 2.03 15.12
N TYR A 99 3.67 1.84 16.35
CA TYR A 99 4.20 0.86 17.32
C TYR A 99 3.17 -0.12 17.83
N GLY A 100 1.88 0.20 17.74
CA GLY A 100 0.79 -0.66 18.15
C GLY A 100 0.32 -1.61 17.03
N ASN A 101 -0.93 -2.06 17.16
CA ASN A 101 -1.54 -3.02 16.24
C ASN A 101 -2.47 -2.36 15.21
N LYS A 102 -2.50 -1.03 15.15
CA LYS A 102 -3.44 -0.30 14.27
C LYS A 102 -3.28 -0.66 12.80
N ILE A 103 -2.05 -0.86 12.31
CA ILE A 103 -1.80 -1.28 10.92
C ILE A 103 -2.41 -2.66 10.64
N GLU A 104 -2.28 -3.59 11.59
CA GLU A 104 -2.90 -4.91 11.48
C GLU A 104 -4.43 -4.80 11.44
N ARG A 105 -5.03 -3.99 12.33
CA ARG A 105 -6.48 -3.74 12.32
C ARG A 105 -6.97 -3.11 11.02
N ILE A 106 -6.21 -2.16 10.45
CA ILE A 106 -6.52 -1.56 9.14
C ILE A 106 -6.45 -2.62 8.03
N ARG A 107 -5.45 -3.50 8.07
CA ARG A 107 -5.33 -4.59 7.09
C ARG A 107 -6.50 -5.56 7.19
N ASP A 108 -6.85 -5.98 8.41
CA ASP A 108 -7.95 -6.92 8.64
C ASP A 108 -9.30 -6.32 8.22
N GLU A 109 -9.50 -5.02 8.47
CA GLU A 109 -10.65 -4.26 7.98
C GLU A 109 -10.69 -4.21 6.44
N ALA A 110 -9.54 -3.94 5.80
CA ALA A 110 -9.44 -3.92 4.35
C ALA A 110 -9.77 -5.31 3.75
N GLU A 111 -9.30 -6.39 4.37
CA GLU A 111 -9.67 -7.74 3.98
C GLU A 111 -11.17 -8.01 4.14
N ARG A 112 -11.79 -7.54 5.22
CA ARG A 112 -13.25 -7.64 5.40
C ARG A 112 -13.98 -6.91 4.27
N ILE A 113 -13.59 -5.68 3.96
CA ILE A 113 -14.21 -4.89 2.89
C ILE A 113 -14.10 -5.63 1.54
N MET A 114 -12.93 -6.20 1.22
CA MET A 114 -12.74 -6.96 -0.03
C MET A 114 -13.59 -8.23 -0.12
N ARG A 115 -13.86 -8.89 1.02
CA ARG A 115 -14.65 -10.13 1.07
C ARG A 115 -16.15 -9.88 1.15
N GLU A 116 -16.58 -8.94 1.97
CA GLU A 116 -17.97 -8.78 2.41
C GLU A 116 -18.64 -7.53 1.82
N GLU A 117 -17.86 -6.50 1.48
CA GLU A 117 -18.38 -5.18 1.10
C GLU A 117 -17.92 -4.75 -0.31
N GLN A 118 -17.85 -5.70 -1.26
CA GLN A 118 -17.40 -5.44 -2.65
C GLN A 118 -18.18 -4.32 -3.36
N GLY A 119 -19.42 -4.06 -2.94
CA GLY A 119 -20.21 -2.92 -3.42
C GLY A 119 -19.55 -1.57 -3.20
N LEU A 120 -18.78 -1.40 -2.11
CA LEU A 120 -18.03 -0.16 -1.81
C LEU A 120 -16.81 0.03 -2.71
N LEU A 121 -16.35 -1.03 -3.37
CA LEU A 121 -15.17 -1.03 -4.24
C LEU A 121 -15.51 -0.78 -5.71
N GLN A 122 -16.80 -0.65 -6.03
CA GLN A 122 -17.23 -0.38 -7.41
C GLN A 122 -16.81 1.03 -7.82
N ILE A 123 -16.18 1.11 -8.98
CA ILE A 123 -15.80 2.38 -9.59
C ILE A 123 -17.09 3.05 -10.08
N PRO A 124 -17.30 4.37 -9.83
CA PRO A 124 -18.42 5.09 -10.41
C PRO A 124 -18.47 4.91 -11.94
N ASN A 125 -19.65 4.62 -12.47
CA ASN A 125 -19.91 4.28 -13.89
C ASN A 125 -19.34 2.93 -14.38
N GLY A 126 -18.82 2.09 -13.47
CA GLY A 126 -18.26 0.80 -13.83
C GLY A 126 -16.95 0.89 -14.61
N LEU A 127 -16.59 -0.19 -15.31
CA LEU A 127 -15.43 -0.19 -16.20
C LEU A 127 -15.81 0.54 -17.49
N PRO A 128 -15.01 1.52 -17.96
CA PRO A 128 -15.28 2.20 -19.22
C PRO A 128 -15.33 1.17 -20.35
N THR A 129 -16.43 1.20 -21.09
CA THR A 129 -16.62 0.37 -22.26
C THR A 129 -15.85 0.95 -23.45
N PHE A 130 -15.67 0.15 -24.49
CA PHE A 130 -15.08 0.63 -25.75
C PHE A 130 -15.78 1.89 -26.27
N ASN A 131 -17.11 1.96 -26.16
CA ASN A 131 -17.89 3.12 -26.60
C ASN A 131 -17.59 4.37 -25.77
N ASP A 132 -17.38 4.23 -24.46
CA ASP A 132 -17.03 5.36 -23.58
C ASP A 132 -15.64 5.93 -23.94
N ILE A 133 -14.71 5.03 -24.30
CA ILE A 133 -13.36 5.41 -24.74
C ILE A 133 -13.42 6.12 -26.10
N GLU A 134 -14.21 5.59 -27.04
CA GLU A 134 -14.34 6.15 -28.39
C GLU A 134 -15.07 7.50 -28.38
N GLN A 135 -16.11 7.67 -27.55
CA GLN A 135 -16.75 8.96 -27.35
C GLN A 135 -15.79 9.99 -26.75
N GLY A 136 -15.01 9.62 -25.73
CA GLY A 136 -14.00 10.50 -25.15
C GLY A 136 -12.93 10.95 -26.15
N ARG A 137 -12.53 10.07 -27.07
CA ARG A 137 -11.61 10.40 -28.18
C ARG A 137 -12.23 11.42 -29.13
N LEU A 138 -13.46 11.18 -29.59
CA LEU A 138 -14.18 12.07 -30.51
C LEU A 138 -14.43 13.46 -29.91
N ASP A 139 -14.78 13.53 -28.62
CA ASP A 139 -14.99 14.79 -27.91
C ASP A 139 -13.71 15.63 -27.78
N THR A 140 -12.57 14.96 -27.63
CA THR A 140 -11.25 15.63 -27.56
C THR A 140 -10.84 16.17 -28.93
N GLU A 141 -11.11 15.41 -30.00
CA GLU A 141 -10.84 15.83 -31.38
C GLU A 141 -11.76 16.98 -31.84
N GLY A 142 -13.04 16.94 -31.47
CA GLY A 142 -14.01 18.00 -31.79
C GLY A 142 -13.71 19.35 -31.11
N LYS A 143 -13.10 19.34 -29.91
CA LYS A 143 -12.66 20.56 -29.20
C LYS A 143 -11.37 21.16 -29.75
N THR A 144 -10.58 20.38 -30.48
CA THR A 144 -9.32 20.86 -31.08
C THR A 144 -9.56 21.57 -32.42
N GLN A 145 -10.79 21.47 -32.96
CA GLN A 145 -11.20 22.05 -34.24
C GLN A 145 -12.05 23.33 -34.10
N GLN A 146 -12.24 23.85 -32.87
CA GLN A 146 -12.83 25.17 -32.58
C GLN A 146 -11.76 26.12 -32.06
#